data_AF-A0A842Q2M5-F1
#
_entry.id   AF-A0A842Q2M5-F1
#
_cell.length_a   1.000
_cell.length_b   1.000
_cell.length_c   1.000
_cell.angle_alpha   90.00
_cell.angle_beta   90.00
_cell.angle_gamma   90.00
#
_symmetry.space_group_name_H-M   'P 1'
#
loop_
_entity.id
_entity.type
_entity.pdbx_description
1 polymer ?
#
loop_
_entity_poly.entity_id
_entity_poly.type
_entity_poly.pdbx_seq_one_letter_code
_entity_poly.pdbx_strand_id
1 'polypeptide(L)'
;KKARNNFLGLIDENILEDLPFKTERWSRNDRNRVADALWQKSYAEEFQQSLREHISQHFPRLVIPQAIERFNIAAGNAITEWALQTTTAILNSSEECYQQECEKISWIKLTLEQFLQISDKNLREPFEKIQQVLANKLEDDNEVFSYLKKTILDFTRDEKKPYKELGDKLYPLYGWKTELGQGINKVLESVAKSLENGTVILDAPSLKKANVIHVNLLGNCLRRLISLGYTTSVAKSGKTIEARTETEKINLKQLNEELNELAMHLNLVMEDVLKQIINQASERMYESVVELFNFHLSYLETGANNQAPNIAIKFPESQLVKIDSKPNINVRFEAGFPITADTWKEEINVPREEGIWYTLFLLKRTVYDTKYETRLSENGNIPSVECLLAGWLVQARHAESEIVKSIITWLLEQINCLKKNVGQIQNDVLYRYKERLDTAKREISIDYEMQKNVWQPMQQKAQKLAEDFNDLEIFF
;
A
#
# COMPACT_ATOMS: atom_id res chain seq x y z
N LYS A 1 35.11 18.66 10.18
CA LYS A 1 36.56 18.36 9.93
C LYS A 1 36.77 17.01 9.27
N LYS A 2 36.31 15.88 9.83
CA LYS A 2 36.49 14.53 9.25
C LYS A 2 35.93 14.35 7.82
N ALA A 3 34.70 14.79 7.57
CA ALA A 3 34.08 14.76 6.24
C ALA A 3 34.78 15.66 5.21
N ARG A 4 35.31 16.81 5.65
CA ARG A 4 36.08 17.73 4.80
C ARG A 4 37.40 17.10 4.37
N ASN A 5 38.08 16.39 5.26
CA ASN A 5 39.33 15.71 4.93
C ASN A 5 39.11 14.53 3.98
N ASN A 6 38.02 13.77 4.17
CA ASN A 6 37.66 12.69 3.24
C ASN A 6 37.29 13.22 1.85
N PHE A 7 36.57 14.35 1.78
CA PHE A 7 36.19 14.98 0.51
C PHE A 7 37.38 15.59 -0.22
N LEU A 8 38.30 16.27 0.50
CA LEU A 8 39.52 16.81 -0.09
C LEU A 8 40.47 15.71 -0.58
N GLY A 9 40.49 14.54 0.08
CA GLY A 9 41.29 13.39 -0.40
C GLY A 9 40.82 12.81 -1.75
N LEU A 10 39.61 13.15 -2.22
CA LEU A 10 39.10 12.74 -3.53
C LEU A 10 39.48 13.71 -4.65
N ILE A 11 40.06 14.87 -4.34
CA ILE A 11 40.51 15.86 -5.33
C ILE A 11 42.04 15.73 -5.44
N ASP A 12 42.62 15.95 -6.62
CA ASP A 12 44.08 15.96 -6.77
C ASP A 12 44.71 17.08 -5.91
N GLU A 13 45.78 16.77 -5.17
CA GLU A 13 46.47 17.72 -4.30
C GLU A 13 46.99 18.93 -5.11
N ASN A 14 47.41 18.70 -6.36
CA ASN A 14 47.88 19.75 -7.26
C ASN A 14 46.76 20.74 -7.62
N ILE A 15 45.50 20.30 -7.66
CA ILE A 15 44.35 21.18 -7.90
C ILE A 15 44.00 21.94 -6.61
N LEU A 16 44.12 21.30 -5.45
CA LEU A 16 43.78 21.93 -4.17
C LEU A 16 44.77 23.01 -3.74
N GLU A 17 46.04 22.88 -4.08
CA GLU A 17 47.09 23.89 -3.79
C GLU A 17 46.88 25.18 -4.60
N ASP A 18 46.36 25.07 -5.81
CA ASP A 18 46.08 26.20 -6.71
C ASP A 18 44.79 26.96 -6.36
N LEU A 19 43.96 26.44 -5.46
CA LEU A 19 42.60 26.93 -5.24
C LEU A 19 42.45 27.85 -4.02
N PRO A 20 41.59 28.88 -4.12
CA PRO A 20 41.21 29.66 -2.95
C PRO A 20 40.61 28.78 -1.85
N PHE A 21 41.03 28.99 -0.60
CA PHE A 21 40.60 28.18 0.56
C PHE A 21 39.08 28.16 0.80
N LYS A 22 38.34 29.15 0.28
CA LYS A 22 36.88 29.20 0.31
C LYS A 22 36.31 28.89 -1.08
N THR A 23 35.46 27.86 -1.14
CA THR A 23 34.78 27.39 -2.37
C THR A 23 33.94 28.48 -3.06
N GLU A 24 33.42 29.43 -2.29
CA GLU A 24 32.68 30.60 -2.78
C GLU A 24 33.51 31.49 -3.72
N ARG A 25 34.84 31.46 -3.59
CA ARG A 25 35.78 32.24 -4.40
C ARG A 25 36.29 31.50 -5.63
N TRP A 26 35.85 30.26 -5.85
CA TRP A 26 36.25 29.48 -7.02
C TRP A 26 35.63 30.06 -8.27
N SER A 27 36.46 30.33 -9.27
CA SER A 27 36.01 30.70 -10.59
C SER A 27 35.25 29.53 -11.25
N ARG A 28 34.57 29.80 -12.36
CA ARG A 28 33.90 28.74 -13.12
C ARG A 28 34.89 27.67 -13.61
N ASN A 29 36.09 28.08 -13.99
CA ASN A 29 37.14 27.16 -14.45
C ASN A 29 37.65 26.29 -13.30
N ASP A 30 37.81 26.85 -12.11
CA ASP A 30 38.20 26.12 -10.89
C ASP A 30 37.19 25.04 -10.53
N ARG A 31 35.90 25.39 -10.58
CA ARG A 31 34.80 24.45 -10.31
C ARG A 31 34.77 23.31 -11.32
N ASN A 32 35.00 23.60 -12.60
CA ASN A 32 35.07 22.58 -13.64
C ASN A 32 36.29 21.65 -13.43
N ARG A 33 37.47 22.20 -13.15
CA ARG A 33 38.68 21.40 -12.85
C ARG A 33 38.47 20.44 -11.68
N VAL A 34 37.84 20.92 -10.61
CA VAL A 34 37.52 20.08 -9.44
C VAL A 34 36.45 19.04 -9.78
N ALA A 35 35.41 19.41 -10.54
CA ALA A 35 34.37 18.48 -10.96
C ALA A 35 34.93 17.37 -11.85
N ASP A 36 35.78 17.70 -12.81
CA ASP A 36 36.42 16.72 -13.71
C ASP A 36 37.34 15.78 -12.94
N ALA A 37 38.14 16.31 -12.01
CA ALA A 37 39.01 15.49 -11.16
C ALA A 37 38.22 14.56 -10.24
N LEU A 38 37.10 15.05 -9.66
CA LEU A 38 36.19 14.23 -8.87
C LEU A 38 35.51 13.18 -9.73
N TRP A 39 35.09 13.53 -10.94
CA TRP A 39 34.45 12.62 -11.89
C TRP A 39 35.38 11.43 -12.21
N GLN A 40 36.65 11.70 -12.49
CA GLN A 40 37.65 10.68 -12.75
C GLN A 40 37.99 9.84 -11.51
N LYS A 41 38.17 10.45 -10.34
CA LYS A 41 38.55 9.71 -9.11
C LYS A 41 37.41 8.95 -8.45
N SER A 42 36.16 9.30 -8.72
CA SER A 42 34.98 8.70 -8.08
C SER A 42 34.39 7.50 -8.83
N TYR A 43 35.09 6.99 -9.84
CA TYR A 43 34.59 5.96 -10.76
C TYR A 43 33.27 6.35 -11.46
N ALA A 44 33.01 7.66 -11.60
CA ALA A 44 31.74 8.14 -12.15
C ALA A 44 31.61 7.79 -13.64
N GLU A 45 32.74 7.72 -14.36
CA GLU A 45 32.77 7.30 -15.77
C GLU A 45 32.44 5.81 -15.91
N GLU A 46 33.03 4.93 -15.09
CA GLU A 46 32.68 3.50 -15.08
C GLU A 46 31.23 3.26 -14.63
N PHE A 47 30.74 4.02 -13.65
CA PHE A 47 29.35 3.95 -13.22
C PHE A 47 28.39 4.40 -14.32
N GLN A 48 28.67 5.52 -15.00
CA GLN A 48 27.84 6.01 -16.10
C GLN A 48 27.84 5.03 -17.26
N GLN A 49 29.00 4.46 -17.60
CA GLN A 49 29.10 3.46 -18.65
C GLN A 49 28.33 2.18 -18.27
N SER A 50 28.48 1.70 -17.03
CA SER A 50 27.73 0.53 -16.53
C SER A 50 26.22 0.77 -16.52
N LEU A 51 25.78 1.97 -16.11
CA LEU A 51 24.37 2.37 -16.14
C LEU A 51 23.86 2.42 -17.58
N ARG A 52 24.65 2.97 -18.51
CA ARG A 52 24.29 3.05 -19.93
C ARG A 52 24.19 1.66 -20.54
N GLU A 53 25.15 0.78 -20.27
CA GLU A 53 25.12 -0.62 -20.71
C GLU A 53 23.93 -1.37 -20.12
N HIS A 54 23.65 -1.20 -18.83
CA HIS A 54 22.50 -1.80 -18.16
C HIS A 54 21.18 -1.32 -18.81
N ILE A 55 21.01 -0.01 -19.01
CA ILE A 55 19.83 0.55 -19.69
C ILE A 55 19.76 -0.01 -21.11
N SER A 56 20.84 0.02 -21.89
CA SER A 56 20.84 -0.48 -23.27
C SER A 56 20.57 -1.98 -23.37
N GLN A 57 20.98 -2.79 -22.39
CA GLN A 57 20.72 -4.23 -22.37
C GLN A 57 19.31 -4.59 -21.89
N HIS A 58 18.76 -3.84 -20.93
CA HIS A 58 17.49 -4.19 -20.28
C HIS A 58 16.28 -3.39 -20.79
N PHE A 59 16.47 -2.17 -21.28
CA PHE A 59 15.39 -1.34 -21.82
C PHE A 59 14.70 -1.98 -23.04
N PRO A 60 15.42 -2.58 -24.02
CA PRO A 60 14.77 -3.32 -25.10
C PRO A 60 13.93 -4.50 -24.58
N ARG A 61 14.38 -5.19 -23.52
CA ARG A 61 13.61 -6.28 -22.89
C ARG A 61 12.32 -5.81 -22.21
N LEU A 62 12.23 -4.54 -21.84
CA LEU A 62 11.02 -3.96 -21.25
C LEU A 62 10.07 -3.40 -22.31
N VAL A 63 10.61 -2.75 -23.34
CA VAL A 63 9.81 -2.00 -24.32
C VAL A 63 9.42 -2.84 -25.53
N ILE A 64 10.29 -3.74 -26.00
CA ILE A 64 10.00 -4.57 -27.18
C ILE A 64 8.81 -5.50 -26.93
N PRO A 65 8.69 -6.22 -25.80
CA PRO A 65 7.50 -7.02 -25.53
C PRO A 65 6.23 -6.18 -25.51
N GLN A 66 6.22 -5.01 -24.86
CA GLN A 66 5.05 -4.13 -24.84
C GLN A 66 4.71 -3.54 -26.22
N ALA A 67 5.72 -3.25 -27.04
CA ALA A 67 5.52 -2.75 -28.40
C ALA A 67 5.02 -3.87 -29.33
N ILE A 68 5.55 -5.09 -29.19
CA ILE A 68 5.10 -6.28 -29.91
C ILE A 68 3.71 -6.68 -29.45
N GLU A 69 3.41 -6.65 -28.15
CA GLU A 69 2.07 -6.90 -27.59
C GLU A 69 1.07 -5.88 -28.15
N ARG A 70 1.38 -4.57 -28.11
CA ARG A 70 0.53 -3.54 -28.73
C ARG A 70 0.37 -3.74 -30.23
N PHE A 71 1.43 -4.18 -30.92
CA PHE A 71 1.37 -4.46 -32.35
C PHE A 71 0.57 -5.74 -32.65
N ASN A 72 0.72 -6.82 -31.89
CA ASN A 72 -0.02 -8.06 -32.03
C ASN A 72 -1.50 -7.86 -31.68
N ILE A 73 -1.80 -7.10 -30.62
CA ILE A 73 -3.16 -6.71 -30.30
C ILE A 73 -3.72 -5.82 -31.42
N ALA A 74 -3.04 -4.74 -31.84
CA ALA A 74 -3.62 -3.83 -32.83
C ALA A 74 -3.68 -4.42 -34.25
N ALA A 75 -2.56 -4.96 -34.76
CA ALA A 75 -2.45 -5.53 -36.10
C ALA A 75 -3.02 -6.95 -36.17
N GLY A 76 -2.79 -7.79 -35.16
CA GLY A 76 -3.40 -9.12 -35.09
C GLY A 76 -4.92 -9.03 -34.90
N ASN A 77 -5.44 -8.13 -34.06
CA ASN A 77 -6.90 -7.93 -34.00
C ASN A 77 -7.43 -7.33 -35.29
N ALA A 78 -6.74 -6.37 -35.90
CA ALA A 78 -7.19 -5.83 -37.19
C ALA A 78 -7.19 -6.89 -38.29
N ILE A 79 -6.18 -7.77 -38.34
CA ILE A 79 -6.08 -8.87 -39.31
C ILE A 79 -7.13 -9.94 -39.03
N THR A 80 -7.32 -10.36 -37.78
CA THR A 80 -8.33 -11.36 -37.40
C THR A 80 -9.74 -10.81 -37.57
N GLU A 81 -10.02 -9.58 -37.11
CA GLU A 81 -11.29 -8.90 -37.36
C GLU A 81 -11.51 -8.78 -38.87
N TRP A 82 -10.55 -8.27 -39.64
CA TRP A 82 -10.72 -8.11 -41.08
C TRP A 82 -10.92 -9.46 -41.78
N ALA A 83 -10.05 -10.44 -41.52
CA ALA A 83 -10.04 -11.70 -42.23
C ALA A 83 -11.24 -12.59 -41.85
N LEU A 84 -11.72 -12.54 -40.61
CA LEU A 84 -12.86 -13.34 -40.16
C LEU A 84 -14.18 -12.62 -40.38
N GLN A 85 -14.29 -11.36 -39.96
CA GLN A 85 -15.55 -10.62 -40.02
C GLN A 85 -15.90 -10.23 -41.45
N THR A 86 -14.93 -9.78 -42.26
CA THR A 86 -15.21 -9.36 -43.65
C THR A 86 -15.60 -10.56 -44.50
N THR A 87 -14.90 -11.70 -44.38
CA THR A 87 -15.27 -12.89 -45.15
C THR A 87 -16.62 -13.44 -44.72
N THR A 88 -16.93 -13.44 -43.41
CA THR A 88 -18.21 -13.93 -42.90
C THR A 88 -19.36 -12.99 -43.30
N ALA A 89 -19.14 -11.68 -43.27
CA ALA A 89 -20.10 -10.68 -43.75
C ALA A 89 -20.41 -10.84 -45.24
N ILE A 90 -19.37 -11.05 -46.07
CA ILE A 90 -19.52 -11.26 -47.52
C ILE A 90 -20.30 -12.56 -47.80
N LEU A 91 -19.96 -13.66 -47.10
CA LEU A 91 -20.62 -14.95 -47.27
C LEU A 91 -22.07 -14.99 -46.76
N ASN A 92 -22.48 -14.01 -45.95
CA ASN A 92 -23.86 -13.88 -45.46
C ASN A 92 -24.58 -12.66 -46.07
N SER A 93 -24.09 -12.12 -47.19
CA SER A 93 -24.65 -10.92 -47.83
C SER A 93 -25.84 -11.18 -48.76
N SER A 94 -26.24 -12.45 -49.00
CA SER A 94 -27.51 -12.74 -49.69
C SER A 94 -28.70 -12.26 -48.85
N GLU A 95 -29.87 -12.03 -49.44
CA GLU A 95 -31.02 -11.48 -48.70
C GLU A 95 -31.42 -12.34 -47.49
N GLU A 96 -31.55 -13.65 -47.70
CA GLU A 96 -31.96 -14.58 -46.67
C GLU A 96 -30.87 -14.79 -45.60
N CYS A 97 -29.61 -14.94 -46.01
CA CYS A 97 -28.50 -15.08 -45.05
C CYS A 97 -28.24 -13.77 -44.29
N TYR A 98 -28.47 -12.62 -44.89
CA TYR A 98 -28.30 -11.32 -44.24
C TYR A 98 -29.32 -11.14 -43.12
N GLN A 99 -30.59 -11.46 -43.37
CA GLN A 99 -31.65 -11.38 -42.36
C GLN A 99 -31.36 -12.35 -41.19
N GLN A 100 -30.97 -13.59 -41.49
CA GLN A 100 -30.57 -14.58 -40.48
C GLN A 100 -29.35 -14.11 -39.66
N GLU A 101 -28.33 -13.54 -40.30
CA GLU A 101 -27.14 -13.06 -39.60
C GLU A 101 -27.45 -11.81 -38.76
N CYS A 102 -28.39 -10.95 -39.18
CA CYS A 102 -28.87 -9.83 -38.36
C CYS A 102 -29.58 -10.28 -37.07
N GLU A 103 -30.43 -11.31 -37.18
CA GLU A 103 -31.07 -11.93 -36.02
C GLU A 103 -30.03 -12.58 -35.10
N LYS A 104 -29.04 -13.26 -35.69
CA LYS A 104 -27.93 -13.87 -34.96
C LYS A 104 -27.07 -12.84 -34.23
N ILE A 105 -26.74 -11.70 -34.85
CA ILE A 105 -26.02 -10.59 -34.19
C ILE A 105 -26.84 -10.06 -33.01
N SER A 106 -28.16 -9.92 -33.17
CA SER A 106 -29.04 -9.46 -32.10
C SER A 106 -29.09 -10.45 -30.93
N TRP A 107 -29.14 -11.75 -31.23
CA TRP A 107 -29.06 -12.82 -30.23
C TRP A 107 -27.70 -12.84 -29.52
N ILE A 108 -26.59 -12.80 -30.28
CA ILE A 108 -25.22 -12.76 -29.73
C ILE A 108 -25.07 -11.57 -28.78
N LYS A 109 -25.57 -10.38 -29.17
CA LYS A 109 -25.54 -9.20 -28.32
C LYS A 109 -26.20 -9.44 -26.97
N LEU A 110 -27.42 -10.00 -26.96
CA LEU A 110 -28.15 -10.31 -25.73
C LEU A 110 -27.42 -11.35 -24.87
N THR A 111 -26.88 -12.41 -25.48
CA THR A 111 -26.16 -13.46 -24.76
C THR A 111 -24.87 -12.92 -24.14
N LEU A 112 -24.10 -12.12 -24.87
CA LEU A 112 -22.88 -11.49 -24.37
C LEU A 112 -23.19 -10.47 -23.26
N GLU A 113 -24.25 -9.67 -23.39
CA GLU A 113 -24.69 -8.75 -22.34
C GLU A 113 -25.05 -9.50 -21.04
N GLN A 114 -25.76 -10.63 -21.14
CA GLN A 114 -26.07 -11.48 -19.99
C GLN A 114 -24.80 -12.10 -19.37
N PHE A 115 -23.89 -12.59 -20.21
CA PHE A 115 -22.62 -13.17 -19.77
C PHE A 115 -21.75 -12.13 -19.04
N LEU A 116 -21.62 -10.92 -19.57
CA LEU A 116 -20.92 -9.83 -18.91
C LEU A 116 -21.57 -9.47 -17.57
N GLN A 117 -22.90 -9.35 -17.52
CA GLN A 117 -23.61 -9.03 -16.26
C GLN A 117 -23.36 -10.08 -15.16
N ILE A 118 -23.37 -11.37 -15.52
CA ILE A 118 -23.08 -12.46 -14.57
C ILE A 118 -21.62 -12.39 -14.11
N SER A 119 -20.70 -12.19 -15.05
CA SER A 119 -19.26 -12.15 -14.78
C SER A 119 -18.87 -10.94 -13.90
N ASP A 120 -19.42 -9.77 -14.20
CA ASP A 120 -19.31 -8.56 -13.39
C ASP A 120 -19.79 -8.80 -11.96
N LYS A 121 -20.98 -9.41 -11.81
CA LYS A 121 -21.55 -9.71 -10.51
C LYS A 121 -20.64 -10.65 -9.72
N ASN A 122 -20.09 -11.67 -10.37
CA ASN A 122 -19.20 -12.64 -9.73
C ASN A 122 -17.90 -12.03 -9.22
N LEU A 123 -17.35 -11.03 -9.94
CA LEU A 123 -16.18 -10.25 -9.54
C LEU A 123 -16.50 -9.26 -8.41
N ARG A 124 -17.64 -8.58 -8.51
CA ARG A 124 -17.99 -7.42 -7.66
C ARG A 124 -18.64 -7.79 -6.33
N GLU A 125 -19.57 -8.74 -6.33
CA GLU A 125 -20.40 -9.09 -5.16
C GLU A 125 -19.60 -9.40 -3.89
N PRO A 126 -18.44 -10.11 -3.94
CA PRO A 126 -17.63 -10.35 -2.75
C PRO A 126 -17.20 -9.05 -2.05
N PHE A 127 -16.79 -8.04 -2.82
CA PHE A 127 -16.29 -6.77 -2.29
C PHE A 127 -17.42 -5.84 -1.84
N GLU A 128 -18.59 -5.90 -2.49
CA GLU A 128 -19.79 -5.19 -2.02
C GLU A 128 -20.27 -5.68 -0.66
N LYS A 129 -20.20 -6.99 -0.41
CA LYS A 129 -20.53 -7.54 0.91
C LYS A 129 -19.63 -6.97 2.01
N ILE A 130 -18.35 -6.79 1.73
CA ILE A 130 -17.42 -6.14 2.67
C ILE A 130 -17.82 -4.67 2.87
N GLN A 131 -18.17 -3.95 1.81
CA GLN A 131 -18.65 -2.57 1.91
C GLN A 131 -19.93 -2.43 2.74
N GLN A 132 -20.86 -3.39 2.63
CA GLN A 132 -22.06 -3.43 3.46
C GLN A 132 -21.74 -3.70 4.93
N VAL A 133 -20.81 -4.60 5.21
CA VAL A 133 -20.32 -4.87 6.58
C VAL A 133 -19.69 -3.61 7.19
N LEU A 134 -18.89 -2.87 6.41
CA LEU A 134 -18.32 -1.58 6.84
C LEU A 134 -19.38 -0.52 7.13
N ALA A 135 -20.47 -0.46 6.34
CA ALA A 135 -21.54 0.50 6.52
C ALA A 135 -22.39 0.25 7.77
N ASN A 136 -22.52 -1.03 8.18
CA ASN A 136 -23.37 -1.45 9.30
C ASN A 136 -22.73 -1.23 10.68
N LYS A 137 -21.52 -0.62 10.77
CA LYS A 137 -20.76 -0.39 12.01
C LYS A 137 -20.80 -1.61 12.95
N LEU A 138 -19.97 -2.60 12.64
CA LEU A 138 -19.69 -3.68 13.61
C LEU A 138 -19.18 -3.06 14.93
N GLU A 139 -19.57 -3.65 16.06
CA GLU A 139 -19.12 -3.21 17.39
C GLU A 139 -17.61 -3.46 17.63
N ASP A 140 -16.95 -4.28 16.79
CA ASP A 140 -15.52 -4.61 16.88
C ASP A 140 -14.80 -4.44 15.52
N ASP A 141 -13.82 -3.55 15.48
CA ASP A 141 -12.95 -3.29 14.31
C ASP A 141 -12.15 -4.54 13.88
N ASN A 142 -11.89 -5.51 14.76
CA ASN A 142 -11.13 -6.72 14.42
C ASN A 142 -11.89 -7.70 13.52
N GLU A 143 -13.23 -7.63 13.49
CA GLU A 143 -14.06 -8.48 12.66
C GLU A 143 -13.98 -8.09 11.17
N VAL A 144 -13.82 -6.79 10.88
CA VAL A 144 -13.78 -6.24 9.52
C VAL A 144 -12.60 -6.79 8.72
N PHE A 145 -11.39 -6.77 9.28
CA PHE A 145 -10.21 -7.33 8.62
C PHE A 145 -10.34 -8.85 8.43
N SER A 146 -10.86 -9.55 9.43
CA SER A 146 -11.06 -11.00 9.38
C SER A 146 -12.03 -11.37 8.25
N TYR A 147 -13.07 -10.57 8.07
CA TYR A 147 -14.01 -10.70 6.96
C TYR A 147 -13.34 -10.43 5.61
N LEU A 148 -12.57 -9.34 5.45
CA LEU A 148 -11.79 -9.06 4.24
C LEU A 148 -10.91 -10.26 3.82
N LYS A 149 -10.09 -10.75 4.76
CA LYS A 149 -9.18 -11.87 4.52
C LYS A 149 -9.95 -13.13 4.10
N LYS A 150 -11.03 -13.44 4.81
CA LYS A 150 -11.87 -14.60 4.51
C LYS A 150 -12.49 -14.48 3.12
N THR A 151 -13.07 -13.33 2.78
CA THR A 151 -13.69 -13.10 1.47
C THR A 151 -12.71 -13.27 0.32
N ILE A 152 -11.48 -12.75 0.45
CA ILE A 152 -10.44 -12.90 -0.59
C ILE A 152 -10.01 -14.38 -0.72
N LEU A 153 -9.82 -15.07 0.41
CA LEU A 153 -9.47 -16.50 0.38
C LEU A 153 -10.58 -17.35 -0.23
N ASP A 154 -11.83 -17.12 0.16
CA ASP A 154 -12.99 -17.83 -0.38
C ASP A 154 -13.15 -17.53 -1.88
N PHE A 155 -12.90 -16.28 -2.32
CA PHE A 155 -12.91 -15.88 -3.73
C PHE A 155 -11.89 -16.66 -4.58
N THR A 156 -10.70 -16.94 -4.04
CA THR A 156 -9.67 -17.76 -4.71
C THR A 156 -9.83 -19.26 -4.55
N ARG A 157 -10.76 -19.74 -3.71
CA ARG A 157 -10.96 -21.18 -3.44
C ARG A 157 -12.24 -21.75 -4.03
N ASP A 158 -13.17 -20.88 -4.42
CA ASP A 158 -14.44 -21.29 -5.02
C ASP A 158 -14.24 -21.88 -6.41
N GLU A 159 -14.40 -23.20 -6.54
CA GLU A 159 -14.27 -23.91 -7.81
C GLU A 159 -15.34 -23.51 -8.84
N LYS A 160 -16.42 -22.84 -8.41
CA LYS A 160 -17.47 -22.35 -9.31
C LYS A 160 -17.09 -21.02 -9.97
N LYS A 161 -15.98 -20.39 -9.56
CA LYS A 161 -15.51 -19.12 -10.07
C LYS A 161 -14.16 -19.29 -10.79
N PRO A 162 -13.85 -18.44 -11.78
CA PRO A 162 -12.65 -18.62 -12.58
C PRO A 162 -11.35 -18.33 -11.80
N TYR A 163 -11.44 -17.67 -10.64
CA TYR A 163 -10.29 -17.05 -9.95
C TYR A 163 -9.40 -17.98 -9.13
N LYS A 164 -9.55 -19.30 -9.25
CA LYS A 164 -8.79 -20.29 -8.45
C LYS A 164 -7.28 -20.16 -8.66
N GLU A 165 -6.87 -19.86 -9.88
CA GLU A 165 -5.47 -19.77 -10.28
C GLU A 165 -4.75 -18.52 -9.75
N LEU A 166 -5.49 -17.52 -9.27
CA LEU A 166 -4.89 -16.32 -8.68
C LEU A 166 -4.21 -16.61 -7.35
N GLY A 167 -4.71 -17.58 -6.56
CA GLY A 167 -4.07 -18.04 -5.31
C GLY A 167 -3.43 -16.93 -4.47
N ASP A 168 -2.12 -17.03 -4.25
CA ASP A 168 -1.34 -16.09 -3.44
C ASP A 168 -1.09 -14.74 -4.12
N LYS A 169 -1.39 -14.57 -5.41
CA LYS A 169 -1.25 -13.28 -6.11
C LYS A 169 -2.13 -12.19 -5.51
N LEU A 170 -3.21 -12.55 -4.81
CA LEU A 170 -4.09 -11.61 -4.10
C LEU A 170 -3.69 -11.37 -2.64
N TYR A 171 -2.62 -12.02 -2.15
CA TYR A 171 -2.11 -11.82 -0.78
C TYR A 171 -1.91 -10.33 -0.43
N PRO A 172 -1.35 -9.47 -1.30
CA PRO A 172 -1.16 -8.05 -1.00
C PRO A 172 -2.42 -7.29 -0.59
N LEU A 173 -3.62 -7.73 -0.98
CA LEU A 173 -4.89 -7.09 -0.59
C LEU A 173 -5.21 -7.23 0.91
N TYR A 174 -4.62 -8.21 1.61
CA TYR A 174 -4.79 -8.38 3.06
C TYR A 174 -3.48 -8.53 3.85
N GLY A 175 -2.36 -8.83 3.20
CA GLY A 175 -1.04 -9.03 3.82
C GLY A 175 -0.43 -7.77 4.41
N TRP A 176 -0.89 -6.59 3.97
CA TRP A 176 -0.46 -5.29 4.47
C TRP A 176 -0.60 -5.15 5.99
N LYS A 177 -1.60 -5.79 6.63
CA LYS A 177 -1.76 -5.76 8.09
C LYS A 177 -0.54 -6.34 8.80
N THR A 178 0.01 -7.43 8.28
CA THR A 178 1.19 -8.07 8.85
C THR A 178 2.41 -7.15 8.70
N GLU A 179 2.58 -6.52 7.55
CA GLU A 179 3.68 -5.57 7.30
C GLU A 179 3.59 -4.34 8.22
N LEU A 180 2.40 -3.75 8.39
CA LEU A 180 2.18 -2.63 9.31
C LEU A 180 2.44 -3.03 10.76
N GLY A 181 1.87 -4.15 11.21
CA GLY A 181 2.05 -4.64 12.58
C GLY A 181 3.52 -4.92 12.90
N GLN A 182 4.26 -5.55 11.98
CA GLN A 182 5.70 -5.75 12.14
C GLN A 182 6.49 -4.44 12.14
N GLY A 183 6.09 -3.46 11.33
CA GLY A 183 6.66 -2.13 11.31
C GLY A 183 6.55 -1.43 12.65
N ILE A 184 5.33 -1.37 13.19
CA ILE A 184 4.99 -0.77 14.49
C ILE A 184 5.75 -1.47 15.61
N ASN A 185 5.64 -2.80 15.70
CA ASN A 185 6.28 -3.57 16.77
C ASN A 185 7.80 -3.36 16.81
N LYS A 186 8.47 -3.35 15.66
CA LYS A 186 9.94 -3.14 15.61
C LYS A 186 10.35 -1.74 16.09
N VAL A 187 9.55 -0.71 15.81
CA VAL A 187 9.81 0.65 16.31
C VAL A 187 9.61 0.70 17.82
N LEU A 188 8.48 0.18 18.31
CA LEU A 188 8.17 0.13 19.74
C LEU A 188 9.18 -0.69 20.54
N GLU A 189 9.59 -1.86 20.04
CA GLU A 189 10.61 -2.71 20.66
C GLU A 189 11.96 -2.01 20.75
N SER A 190 12.34 -1.20 19.75
CA SER A 190 13.62 -0.47 19.77
C SER A 190 13.62 0.61 20.86
N VAL A 191 12.49 1.30 21.03
CA VAL A 191 12.27 2.27 22.11
C VAL A 191 12.28 1.56 23.47
N ALA A 192 11.55 0.45 23.61
CA ALA A 192 11.49 -0.31 24.84
C ALA A 192 12.86 -0.84 25.27
N LYS A 193 13.58 -1.50 24.37
CA LYS A 193 14.96 -1.97 24.61
C LYS A 193 15.88 -0.83 25.00
N SER A 194 15.72 0.35 24.40
CA SER A 194 16.56 1.50 24.72
C SER A 194 16.41 1.96 26.17
N LEU A 195 15.16 2.04 26.65
CA LEU A 195 14.84 2.47 28.00
C LEU A 195 15.12 1.37 29.04
N GLU A 196 14.84 0.11 28.72
CA GLU A 196 15.12 -1.01 29.62
C GLU A 196 16.62 -1.24 29.83
N ASN A 197 17.43 -1.13 28.77
CA ASN A 197 18.87 -1.36 28.81
C ASN A 197 19.67 -0.10 29.20
N GLY A 198 19.01 1.05 29.35
CA GLY A 198 19.67 2.32 29.67
C GLY A 198 20.65 2.81 28.60
N THR A 199 20.51 2.33 27.36
CA THR A 199 21.38 2.66 26.23
C THR A 199 20.53 2.83 24.98
N VAL A 200 20.79 3.87 24.18
CA VAL A 200 19.98 4.14 22.98
C VAL A 200 20.33 3.17 21.85
N ILE A 201 19.36 2.33 21.48
CA ILE A 201 19.44 1.29 20.45
C ILE A 201 18.33 1.55 19.42
N LEU A 202 18.68 2.25 18.32
CA LEU A 202 17.77 2.67 17.25
C LEU A 202 18.27 2.19 15.87
N ASP A 203 18.76 0.96 15.78
CA ASP A 203 19.34 0.36 14.57
C ASP A 203 18.39 -0.58 13.81
N ALA A 204 17.16 -0.75 14.31
CA ALA A 204 16.17 -1.63 13.70
C ALA A 204 15.94 -1.29 12.22
N PRO A 205 15.85 -2.29 11.32
CA PRO A 205 15.65 -2.05 9.89
C PRO A 205 14.45 -1.16 9.57
N SER A 206 13.37 -1.25 10.36
CA SER A 206 12.18 -0.40 10.20
C SER A 206 12.49 1.09 10.41
N LEU A 207 13.41 1.44 11.30
CA LEU A 207 13.78 2.84 11.57
C LEU A 207 14.58 3.47 10.42
N LYS A 208 15.19 2.67 9.55
CA LYS A 208 15.83 3.16 8.32
C LYS A 208 14.82 3.73 7.32
N LYS A 209 13.52 3.39 7.48
CA LYS A 209 12.42 3.97 6.71
C LYS A 209 12.01 5.37 7.20
N ALA A 210 12.44 5.76 8.40
CA ALA A 210 12.12 7.08 8.96
C ALA A 210 13.11 8.16 8.51
N ASN A 211 12.69 9.43 8.61
CA ASN A 211 13.60 10.54 8.41
C ASN A 211 14.70 10.53 9.49
N VAL A 212 15.96 10.60 9.06
CA VAL A 212 17.13 10.58 9.96
C VAL A 212 17.05 11.68 11.03
N ILE A 213 16.46 12.84 10.71
CA ILE A 213 16.26 13.93 11.67
C ILE A 213 15.29 13.50 12.79
N HIS A 214 14.16 12.88 12.44
CA HIS A 214 13.18 12.41 13.42
C HIS A 214 13.75 11.30 14.29
N VAL A 215 14.51 10.36 13.71
CA VAL A 215 15.22 9.30 14.46
C VAL A 215 16.24 9.90 15.43
N ASN A 216 16.95 10.96 15.03
CA ASN A 216 17.90 11.66 15.91
C ASN A 216 17.20 12.40 17.06
N LEU A 217 16.04 13.01 16.82
CA LEU A 217 15.22 13.65 17.86
C LEU A 217 14.74 12.62 18.89
N LEU A 218 14.21 11.49 18.42
CA LEU A 218 13.84 10.37 19.28
C LEU A 218 15.04 9.87 20.09
N GLY A 219 16.18 9.65 19.44
CA GLY A 219 17.40 9.21 20.13
C GLY A 219 17.89 10.20 21.19
N ASN A 220 17.78 11.51 20.95
CA ASN A 220 18.14 12.53 21.94
C ASN A 220 17.18 12.54 23.14
N CYS A 221 15.87 12.41 22.92
CA CYS A 221 14.89 12.30 24.00
C CYS A 221 15.11 11.04 24.85
N LEU A 222 15.39 9.89 24.22
CA LEU A 222 15.73 8.66 24.95
C LEU A 222 16.98 8.84 25.84
N ARG A 223 18.03 9.54 25.36
CA ARG A 223 19.20 9.85 26.21
C ARG A 223 18.84 10.71 27.42
N ARG A 224 17.95 11.69 27.25
CA ARG A 224 17.50 12.56 28.35
C ARG A 224 16.70 11.76 29.38
N LEU A 225 15.74 10.94 28.94
CA LEU A 225 14.98 10.03 29.81
C LEU A 225 15.89 9.07 30.60
N ILE A 226 16.88 8.48 29.93
CA ILE A 226 17.89 7.61 30.56
C ILE A 226 18.68 8.40 31.62
N SER A 227 19.11 9.63 31.32
CA SER A 227 19.86 10.46 32.26
C SER A 227 19.04 10.92 33.47
N LEU A 228 17.71 11.01 33.33
CA LEU A 228 16.76 11.30 34.40
C LEU A 228 16.41 10.05 35.24
N GLY A 229 17.01 8.90 34.94
CA GLY A 229 16.82 7.66 35.71
C GLY A 229 15.61 6.83 35.29
N TYR A 230 15.00 7.13 34.14
CA TYR A 230 13.98 6.28 33.54
C TYR A 230 14.62 5.08 32.83
N THR A 231 15.13 4.13 33.63
CA THR A 231 15.86 2.97 33.13
C THR A 231 15.54 1.69 33.90
N THR A 232 15.64 0.55 33.22
CA THR A 232 15.61 -0.82 33.80
C THR A 232 14.43 -1.12 34.71
N SER A 233 14.48 -0.80 36.00
CA SER A 233 13.39 -1.07 36.95
C SER A 233 12.19 -0.16 36.69
N VAL A 234 12.43 1.14 36.52
CA VAL A 234 11.36 2.12 36.26
C VAL A 234 10.69 1.85 34.91
N ALA A 235 11.48 1.50 33.89
CA ALA A 235 10.96 1.17 32.56
C ALA A 235 10.11 -0.11 32.57
N LYS A 236 10.47 -1.13 33.36
CA LYS A 236 9.76 -2.42 33.39
C LYS A 236 8.50 -2.41 34.25
N SER A 237 8.55 -1.80 35.44
CA SER A 237 7.45 -1.89 36.41
C SER A 237 6.75 -0.57 36.69
N GLY A 238 7.20 0.54 36.08
CA GLY A 238 6.84 1.87 36.54
C GLY A 238 7.41 2.16 37.93
N LYS A 239 7.14 3.36 38.46
CA LYS A 239 7.54 3.76 39.80
C LYS A 239 6.66 4.88 40.34
N THR A 240 6.21 4.75 41.58
CA THR A 240 5.64 5.86 42.33
C THR A 240 6.78 6.69 42.95
N ILE A 241 6.86 7.97 42.61
CA ILE A 241 7.80 8.90 43.24
C ILE A 241 7.02 9.86 44.13
N GLU A 242 7.44 9.94 45.40
CA GLU A 242 7.04 10.97 46.34
C GLU A 242 8.10 12.07 46.32
N ALA A 243 7.82 13.18 45.64
CA ALA A 243 8.77 14.30 45.55
C ALA A 243 8.65 15.18 46.82
N ARG A 244 9.56 14.96 47.78
CA ARG A 244 9.52 15.62 49.10
C ARG A 244 10.36 16.90 49.14
N THR A 245 11.30 17.06 48.20
CA THR A 245 12.18 18.24 48.07
C THR A 245 11.90 19.01 46.77
N GLU A 246 12.27 20.30 46.73
CA GLU A 246 12.08 21.14 45.54
C GLU A 246 12.85 20.61 44.32
N THR A 247 14.03 20.03 44.55
CA THR A 247 14.84 19.38 43.52
C THR A 247 14.15 18.14 42.95
N GLU A 248 13.50 17.32 43.79
CA GLU A 248 12.74 16.15 43.34
C GLU A 248 11.50 16.55 42.53
N LYS A 249 10.83 17.65 42.90
CA LYS A 249 9.69 18.20 42.13
C LYS A 249 10.12 18.69 40.75
N ILE A 250 11.24 19.42 40.66
CA ILE A 250 11.80 19.87 39.38
C ILE A 250 12.18 18.68 38.49
N ASN A 251 12.83 17.66 39.06
CA ASN A 251 13.19 16.45 38.32
C ASN A 251 11.96 15.67 37.84
N LEU A 252 10.91 15.57 38.67
CA LEU A 252 9.67 14.91 38.30
C LEU A 252 8.94 15.66 37.17
N LYS A 253 8.93 17.00 37.22
CA LYS A 253 8.38 17.84 36.17
C LYS A 253 9.14 17.68 34.85
N GLN A 254 10.46 17.72 34.89
CA GLN A 254 11.31 17.49 33.72
C GLN A 254 11.11 16.09 33.12
N LEU A 255 11.00 15.06 33.97
CA LEU A 255 10.72 13.71 33.51
C LEU A 255 9.37 13.62 32.78
N ASN A 256 8.34 14.28 33.30
CA ASN A 256 7.02 14.32 32.67
C ASN A 256 7.05 15.07 31.33
N GLU A 257 7.77 16.19 31.24
CA GLU A 257 7.99 16.93 29.99
C GLU A 257 8.71 16.05 28.95
N GLU A 258 9.76 15.32 29.34
CA GLU A 258 10.49 14.43 28.43
C GLU A 258 9.67 13.21 27.99
N LEU A 259 8.78 12.69 28.83
CA LEU A 259 7.83 11.66 28.41
C LEU A 259 6.87 12.21 27.34
N ASN A 260 6.37 13.44 27.48
CA ASN A 260 5.54 14.05 26.45
C ASN A 260 6.30 14.27 25.13
N GLU A 261 7.57 14.70 25.21
CA GLU A 261 8.44 14.81 24.03
C GLU A 261 8.69 13.44 23.38
N LEU A 262 8.80 12.36 24.17
CA LEU A 262 8.90 10.99 23.66
C LEU A 262 7.68 10.64 22.81
N ALA A 263 6.46 10.93 23.28
CA ALA A 263 5.25 10.68 22.49
C ALA A 263 5.27 11.44 21.16
N MET A 264 5.69 12.70 21.18
CA MET A 264 5.73 13.55 19.99
C MET A 264 6.77 13.05 18.97
N HIS A 265 7.99 12.76 19.41
CA HIS A 265 9.05 12.28 18.53
C HIS A 265 8.81 10.85 18.04
N LEU A 266 8.22 10.00 18.88
CA LEU A 266 7.76 8.67 18.47
C LEU A 266 6.68 8.77 17.39
N ASN A 267 5.76 9.72 17.51
CA ASN A 267 4.74 9.96 16.48
C ASN A 267 5.37 10.27 15.12
N LEU A 268 6.33 11.21 15.08
CA LEU A 268 7.02 11.60 13.84
C LEU A 268 7.72 10.42 13.17
N VAL A 269 8.44 9.61 13.96
CA VAL A 269 9.12 8.41 13.45
C VAL A 269 8.11 7.38 12.98
N MET A 270 7.02 7.18 13.72
CA MET A 270 5.98 6.22 13.38
C MET A 270 5.25 6.62 12.09
N GLU A 271 4.90 7.89 11.92
CA GLU A 271 4.29 8.42 10.70
C GLU A 271 5.18 8.19 9.47
N ASP A 272 6.49 8.46 9.57
CA ASP A 272 7.40 8.22 8.44
C ASP A 272 7.47 6.73 8.07
N VAL A 273 7.62 5.86 9.08
CA VAL A 273 7.71 4.40 8.88
C VAL A 273 6.42 3.87 8.26
N LEU A 274 5.27 4.25 8.83
CA LEU A 274 3.97 3.82 8.32
C LEU A 274 3.72 4.31 6.91
N LYS A 275 4.02 5.58 6.61
CA LYS A 275 3.86 6.13 5.26
C LYS A 275 4.66 5.33 4.24
N GLN A 276 5.90 4.95 4.55
CA GLN A 276 6.70 4.12 3.64
C GLN A 276 6.14 2.69 3.49
N ILE A 277 5.71 2.05 4.58
CA ILE A 277 5.11 0.71 4.52
C ILE A 277 3.81 0.74 3.73
N ILE A 278 2.95 1.72 3.97
CA ILE A 278 1.69 1.91 3.25
C ILE A 278 1.96 2.13 1.77
N ASN A 279 2.90 3.01 1.40
CA ASN A 279 3.24 3.22 -0.01
C ASN A 279 3.69 1.92 -0.68
N GLN A 280 4.57 1.15 -0.04
CA GLN A 280 5.01 -0.15 -0.55
C GLN A 280 3.86 -1.16 -0.67
N ALA A 281 2.97 -1.20 0.32
CA ALA A 281 1.81 -2.06 0.30
C ALA A 281 0.83 -1.66 -0.81
N SER A 282 0.59 -0.36 -1.02
CA SER A 282 -0.27 0.16 -2.09
C SER A 282 0.26 -0.19 -3.48
N GLU A 283 1.59 -0.20 -3.71
CA GLU A 283 2.15 -0.69 -4.98
C GLU A 283 1.87 -2.17 -5.21
N ARG A 284 2.08 -3.00 -4.18
CA ARG A 284 1.82 -4.43 -4.29
C ARG A 284 0.33 -4.73 -4.47
N MET A 285 -0.55 -3.96 -3.82
CA MET A 285 -2.00 -4.05 -4.04
C MET A 285 -2.37 -3.69 -5.47
N TYR A 286 -1.77 -2.62 -6.01
CA TYR A 286 -1.97 -2.22 -7.40
C TYR A 286 -1.60 -3.38 -8.34
N GLU A 287 -0.42 -3.98 -8.17
CA GLU A 287 0.03 -5.12 -8.98
C GLU A 287 -0.92 -6.32 -8.85
N SER A 288 -1.39 -6.64 -7.64
CA SER A 288 -2.38 -7.70 -7.43
C SER A 288 -3.71 -7.47 -8.14
N VAL A 289 -4.18 -6.22 -8.18
CA VAL A 289 -5.43 -5.87 -8.88
C VAL A 289 -5.24 -5.89 -10.40
N VAL A 290 -4.07 -5.48 -10.89
CA VAL A 290 -3.70 -5.64 -12.30
C VAL A 290 -3.77 -7.12 -12.70
N GLU A 291 -3.16 -8.01 -11.92
CA GLU A 291 -3.20 -9.45 -12.15
C GLU A 291 -4.64 -10.00 -12.11
N LEU A 292 -5.46 -9.55 -11.15
CA LEU A 292 -6.88 -9.91 -11.08
C LEU A 292 -7.63 -9.50 -12.36
N PHE A 293 -7.36 -8.29 -12.86
CA PHE A 293 -8.04 -7.76 -14.04
C PHE A 293 -7.59 -8.43 -15.33
N ASN A 294 -6.29 -8.67 -15.52
CA ASN A 294 -5.79 -9.44 -16.66
C ASN A 294 -6.45 -10.83 -16.69
N PHE A 295 -6.46 -11.51 -15.54
CA PHE A 295 -7.09 -12.82 -15.44
C PHE A 295 -8.60 -12.77 -15.75
N HIS A 296 -9.29 -11.75 -15.25
CA HIS A 296 -10.71 -11.55 -15.54
C HIS A 296 -10.96 -11.29 -17.04
N LEU A 297 -10.14 -10.46 -17.69
CA LEU A 297 -10.26 -10.14 -19.11
C LEU A 297 -10.03 -11.38 -19.98
N SER A 298 -9.03 -12.19 -19.67
CA SER A 298 -8.76 -13.45 -20.37
C SER A 298 -9.94 -14.43 -20.25
N TYR A 299 -10.56 -14.51 -19.06
CA TYR A 299 -11.80 -15.28 -18.87
C TYR A 299 -12.97 -14.74 -19.71
N LEU A 300 -13.15 -13.41 -19.74
CA LEU A 300 -14.20 -12.77 -20.54
C LEU A 300 -13.97 -12.99 -22.04
N GLU A 301 -12.73 -12.88 -22.51
CA GLU A 301 -12.36 -13.10 -23.91
C GLU A 301 -12.68 -14.52 -24.35
N THR A 302 -12.26 -15.51 -23.57
CA THR A 302 -12.54 -16.92 -23.82
C THR A 302 -14.05 -17.18 -23.84
N GLY A 303 -14.79 -16.64 -22.87
CA GLY A 303 -16.25 -16.77 -22.80
C GLY A 303 -16.96 -16.11 -23.98
N ALA A 304 -16.52 -14.92 -24.38
CA ALA A 304 -17.08 -14.19 -25.50
C ALA A 304 -16.85 -14.90 -26.84
N ASN A 305 -15.63 -15.42 -27.07
CA ASN A 305 -15.29 -16.14 -28.29
C ASN A 305 -15.99 -17.51 -28.38
N ASN A 306 -16.26 -18.17 -27.25
CA ASN A 306 -17.08 -19.39 -27.23
C ASN A 306 -18.55 -19.13 -27.64
N GLN A 307 -19.09 -17.96 -27.30
CA GLN A 307 -20.46 -17.58 -27.63
C GLN A 307 -20.59 -16.97 -29.03
N ALA A 308 -19.53 -16.32 -29.51
CA ALA A 308 -19.50 -15.58 -30.76
C ALA A 308 -18.21 -15.84 -31.56
N PRO A 309 -17.95 -17.09 -32.01
CA PRO A 309 -16.66 -17.47 -32.60
C PRO A 309 -16.35 -16.70 -33.89
N ASN A 310 -17.37 -16.26 -34.62
CA ASN A 310 -17.20 -15.53 -35.88
C ASN A 310 -16.99 -14.01 -35.70
N ILE A 311 -17.09 -13.51 -34.46
CA ILE A 311 -16.92 -12.08 -34.15
C ILE A 311 -15.49 -11.78 -33.71
N ALA A 312 -14.80 -12.76 -33.11
CA ALA A 312 -13.42 -12.66 -32.63
C ALA A 312 -13.21 -11.42 -31.72
N ILE A 313 -13.86 -11.45 -30.56
CA ILE A 313 -13.75 -10.37 -29.56
C ILE A 313 -12.41 -10.56 -28.84
N LYS A 314 -11.56 -9.53 -28.89
CA LYS A 314 -10.31 -9.45 -28.11
C LYS A 314 -10.33 -8.25 -27.20
N PHE A 315 -9.88 -8.41 -25.96
CA PHE A 315 -9.81 -7.32 -24.98
C PHE A 315 -8.37 -6.80 -24.87
N PRO A 316 -8.08 -5.53 -25.21
CA PRO A 316 -6.73 -4.98 -25.12
C PRO A 316 -6.35 -4.75 -23.65
N GLU A 317 -5.71 -5.74 -23.03
CA GLU A 317 -5.33 -5.75 -21.60
C GLU A 317 -4.57 -4.47 -21.20
N SER A 318 -3.55 -4.09 -21.98
CA SER A 318 -2.73 -2.88 -21.77
C SER A 318 -3.51 -1.54 -21.81
N GLN A 319 -4.75 -1.54 -22.31
CA GLN A 319 -5.63 -0.37 -22.32
C GLN A 319 -6.71 -0.45 -21.25
N LEU A 320 -7.19 -1.65 -20.94
CA LEU A 320 -8.30 -1.90 -20.02
C LEU A 320 -7.88 -1.99 -18.55
N VAL A 321 -6.64 -2.41 -18.29
CA VAL A 321 -6.12 -2.63 -16.93
C VAL A 321 -5.41 -1.39 -16.37
N LYS A 322 -5.60 -0.23 -17.01
CA LYS A 322 -5.14 1.05 -16.46
C LYS A 322 -5.98 1.39 -15.22
N ILE A 323 -5.41 1.10 -14.06
CA ILE A 323 -5.91 1.53 -12.77
C ILE A 323 -5.49 3.00 -12.60
N ASP A 324 -6.47 3.91 -12.59
CA ASP A 324 -6.24 5.35 -12.67
C ASP A 324 -5.60 5.95 -11.39
N SER A 325 -5.61 5.22 -10.28
CA SER A 325 -5.10 5.70 -8.99
C SER A 325 -4.73 4.58 -8.04
N LYS A 326 -3.94 4.89 -7.01
CA LYS A 326 -3.57 3.98 -5.91
C LYS A 326 -4.50 4.20 -4.71
N PRO A 327 -4.70 3.21 -3.83
CA PRO A 327 -5.51 3.42 -2.63
C PRO A 327 -4.86 4.50 -1.75
N ASN A 328 -5.64 5.55 -1.44
CA ASN A 328 -5.20 6.62 -0.55
C ASN A 328 -5.42 6.20 0.90
N ILE A 329 -4.36 5.65 1.50
CA ILE A 329 -4.35 5.19 2.88
C ILE A 329 -3.56 6.20 3.71
N ASN A 330 -4.20 6.80 4.70
CA ASN A 330 -3.58 7.73 5.62
C ASN A 330 -3.83 7.27 7.06
N VAL A 331 -2.76 6.87 7.74
CA VAL A 331 -2.80 6.51 9.16
C VAL A 331 -2.13 7.64 9.91
N ARG A 332 -2.87 8.27 10.82
CA ARG A 332 -2.34 9.25 11.77
C ARG A 332 -2.58 8.73 13.16
N PHE A 333 -1.54 8.78 13.97
CA PHE A 333 -1.67 8.50 15.37
C PHE A 333 -1.78 9.80 16.14
N GLU A 334 -2.56 9.76 17.21
CA GLU A 334 -2.63 10.85 18.17
C GLU A 334 -1.48 10.69 19.15
N ALA A 335 -0.63 11.72 19.20
CA ALA A 335 0.44 11.81 20.18
C ALA A 335 -0.15 12.21 21.54
N GLY A 336 0.14 11.41 22.57
CA GLY A 336 -0.22 11.73 23.95
C GLY A 336 -0.56 10.48 24.77
N PHE A 337 -0.25 10.53 26.06
CA PHE A 337 -0.64 9.50 27.03
C PHE A 337 -1.84 10.01 27.84
N PRO A 338 -2.83 9.16 28.18
CA PRO A 338 -3.87 9.54 29.13
C PRO A 338 -3.26 9.75 30.52
N ILE A 339 -3.40 10.96 31.07
CA ILE A 339 -2.96 11.31 32.43
C ILE A 339 -4.11 10.94 33.38
N THR A 340 -3.96 9.89 34.18
CA THR A 340 -4.83 9.65 35.34
C THR A 340 -4.26 10.37 36.56
N ALA A 341 -4.96 11.40 37.03
CA ALA A 341 -4.67 12.07 38.30
C ALA A 341 -5.16 11.20 39.47
N ASP A 342 -4.31 10.96 40.45
CA ASP A 342 -4.69 10.27 41.69
C ASP A 342 -4.22 11.08 42.91
N THR A 343 -4.92 10.97 44.04
CA THR A 343 -4.63 11.74 45.27
C THR A 343 -4.22 10.83 46.42
N TRP A 344 -3.19 11.22 47.19
CA TRP A 344 -2.70 10.49 48.38
C TRP A 344 -3.04 11.21 49.69
N LYS A 345 -3.15 10.47 50.80
CA LYS A 345 -3.39 10.99 52.16
C LYS A 345 -2.25 10.58 53.09
N GLU A 346 -1.67 11.57 53.78
CA GLU A 346 -0.58 11.38 54.75
C GLU A 346 -1.13 11.04 56.13
N GLU A 347 -0.49 10.09 56.80
CA GLU A 347 -0.79 9.72 58.18
C GLU A 347 -0.08 10.67 59.15
N ILE A 348 -0.83 11.49 59.87
CA ILE A 348 -0.28 12.40 60.88
C ILE A 348 -0.67 11.90 62.27
N ASN A 349 0.33 11.65 63.11
CA ASN A 349 0.15 11.32 64.52
C ASN A 349 -0.11 12.59 65.33
N VAL A 350 -1.35 12.80 65.76
CA VAL A 350 -1.71 13.96 66.57
C VAL A 350 -1.67 13.55 68.06
N PRO A 351 -0.87 14.23 68.89
CA PRO A 351 -0.82 13.93 70.32
C PRO A 351 -2.14 14.34 71.00
N ARG A 352 -2.76 13.39 71.67
CA ARG A 352 -3.95 13.55 72.52
C ARG A 352 -3.58 13.19 73.95
N GLU A 353 -3.89 14.08 74.89
CA GLU A 353 -3.70 13.78 76.30
C GLU A 353 -4.90 12.99 76.84
N GLU A 354 -4.67 11.74 77.23
CA GLU A 354 -5.65 10.93 77.96
C GLU A 354 -5.36 11.01 79.46
N GLY A 355 -6.40 11.27 80.26
CA GLY A 355 -6.29 11.20 81.71
C GLY A 355 -6.18 9.76 82.18
N ILE A 356 -5.21 9.48 83.05
CA ILE A 356 -4.96 8.14 83.57
C ILE A 356 -6.02 7.85 84.65
N TRP A 357 -7.02 7.03 84.34
CA TRP A 357 -8.22 6.85 85.17
C TRP A 357 -7.93 6.43 86.62
N TYR A 358 -6.93 5.57 86.86
CA TYR A 358 -6.54 5.12 88.21
C TYR A 358 -5.77 6.18 89.02
N THR A 359 -5.45 7.32 88.42
CA THR A 359 -4.91 8.51 89.11
C THR A 359 -6.01 9.55 89.38
N LEU A 360 -7.29 9.17 89.27
CA LEU A 360 -8.44 10.09 89.29
C LEU A 360 -8.32 11.20 88.23
N PHE A 361 -7.72 10.88 87.07
CA PHE A 361 -7.46 11.81 85.97
C PHE A 361 -6.53 13.00 86.31
N LEU A 362 -5.83 12.96 87.46
CA LEU A 362 -4.90 14.02 87.88
C LEU A 362 -3.57 14.00 87.10
N LEU A 363 -3.18 12.84 86.56
CA LEU A 363 -2.04 12.70 85.66
C LEU A 363 -2.53 12.38 84.24
N LYS A 364 -1.89 13.01 83.25
CA LYS A 364 -2.19 12.81 81.83
C LYS A 364 -1.05 12.07 81.15
N ARG A 365 -1.38 11.17 80.22
CA ARG A 365 -0.41 10.57 79.30
C ARG A 365 -0.70 11.04 77.87
N THR A 366 0.33 11.24 77.07
CA THR A 366 0.18 11.56 75.65
C THR A 366 0.02 10.26 74.86
N VAL A 367 -1.08 10.12 74.16
CA VAL A 367 -1.39 9.02 73.22
C VAL A 367 -1.53 9.63 71.82
N TYR A 368 -1.12 8.93 70.77
CA TYR A 368 -1.19 9.45 69.39
C TYR A 368 -2.42 8.90 68.68
N ASP A 369 -3.27 9.79 68.16
CA ASP A 369 -4.38 9.44 67.26
C ASP A 369 -3.95 9.65 65.81
N THR A 370 -4.16 8.65 64.95
CA THR A 370 -3.95 8.74 63.50
C THR A 370 -5.04 9.62 62.85
N LYS A 371 -4.66 10.76 62.25
CA LYS A 371 -5.53 11.55 61.36
C LYS A 371 -4.97 11.61 59.94
N TYR A 372 -5.88 11.64 58.97
CA TYR A 372 -5.57 11.83 57.56
C TYR A 372 -5.90 13.28 57.15
N GLU A 373 -4.89 14.09 56.83
CA GLU A 373 -5.07 15.40 56.18
C GLU A 373 -4.83 15.28 54.67
N THR A 374 -5.72 15.85 53.86
CA THR A 374 -5.49 16.01 52.42
C THR A 374 -4.64 17.27 52.21
N ARG A 375 -3.37 17.11 51.84
CA ARG A 375 -2.48 18.23 51.43
C ARG A 375 -2.09 18.07 49.96
N LEU A 376 -1.75 19.18 49.30
CA LEU A 376 -1.19 19.17 47.95
C LEU A 376 0.26 18.66 47.99
N SER A 377 0.48 17.43 47.55
CA SER A 377 1.80 16.89 47.21
C SER A 377 1.86 16.53 45.73
N GLU A 378 2.96 16.85 45.05
CA GLU A 378 3.23 16.38 43.68
C GLU A 378 3.77 14.94 43.76
N ASN A 379 2.86 13.97 43.92
CA ASN A 379 3.18 12.56 43.76
C ASN A 379 2.97 12.18 42.31
N GLY A 380 3.97 11.56 41.68
CA GLY A 380 3.90 11.14 40.28
C GLY A 380 3.94 9.62 40.17
N ASN A 381 2.91 9.04 39.56
CA ASN A 381 2.99 7.66 39.09
C ASN A 381 3.67 7.64 37.72
N ILE A 382 4.90 7.14 37.66
CA ILE A 382 5.64 6.99 36.42
C ILE A 382 5.23 5.66 35.77
N PRO A 383 4.63 5.67 34.56
CA PRO A 383 4.19 4.46 33.89
C PRO A 383 5.36 3.59 33.41
N SER A 384 5.13 2.28 33.30
CA SER A 384 6.05 1.37 32.60
C SER A 384 6.07 1.69 31.10
N VAL A 385 7.13 1.27 30.41
CA VAL A 385 7.23 1.43 28.95
C VAL A 385 6.15 0.65 28.22
N GLU A 386 5.76 -0.51 28.73
CA GLU A 386 4.65 -1.27 28.17
C GLU A 386 3.34 -0.46 28.23
N CYS A 387 3.04 0.17 29.37
CA CYS A 387 1.87 1.04 29.50
C CYS A 387 1.96 2.27 28.58
N LEU A 388 3.14 2.86 28.43
CA LEU A 388 3.35 3.99 27.51
C LEU A 388 3.11 3.57 26.05
N LEU A 389 3.57 2.39 25.65
CA LEU A 389 3.56 1.98 24.25
C LEU A 389 2.27 1.24 23.83
N ALA A 390 1.48 0.72 24.77
CA ALA A 390 0.26 -0.03 24.49
C ALA A 390 -0.79 0.77 23.69
N GLY A 391 -0.89 2.08 23.93
CA GLY A 391 -1.82 2.95 23.21
C GLY A 391 -1.63 2.94 21.69
N TRP A 392 -0.41 2.78 21.21
CA TRP A 392 -0.08 2.76 19.78
C TRP A 392 -0.60 1.51 19.08
N LEU A 393 -0.55 0.36 19.77
CA LEU A 393 -1.11 -0.89 19.25
C LEU A 393 -2.63 -0.82 19.17
N VAL A 394 -3.27 -0.14 20.13
CA VAL A 394 -4.71 0.09 20.13
C VAL A 394 -5.10 1.03 18.99
N GLN A 395 -4.42 2.16 18.81
CA GLN A 395 -4.70 3.08 17.70
C GLN A 395 -4.46 2.40 16.33
N ALA A 396 -3.44 1.55 16.21
CA ALA A 396 -3.19 0.79 14.99
C ALA A 396 -4.36 -0.13 14.62
N ARG A 397 -4.99 -0.77 15.61
CA ARG A 397 -6.18 -1.61 15.41
C ARG A 397 -7.40 -0.78 14.96
N HIS A 398 -7.62 0.38 15.56
CA HIS A 398 -8.72 1.27 15.15
C HIS A 398 -8.53 1.82 13.74
N ALA A 399 -7.29 2.03 13.31
CA ALA A 399 -7.00 2.45 11.94
C ALA A 399 -7.29 1.36 10.90
N GLU A 400 -7.37 0.07 11.29
CA GLU A 400 -7.56 -1.03 10.34
C GLU A 400 -8.88 -0.91 9.57
N SER A 401 -9.97 -0.53 10.22
CA SER A 401 -11.29 -0.44 9.58
C SER A 401 -11.32 0.65 8.50
N GLU A 402 -10.70 1.81 8.77
CA GLU A 402 -10.56 2.87 7.77
C GLU A 402 -9.61 2.47 6.63
N ILE A 403 -8.52 1.72 6.90
CA ILE A 403 -7.67 1.18 5.84
C ILE A 403 -8.45 0.21 4.94
N VAL A 404 -9.19 -0.73 5.53
CA VAL A 404 -10.02 -1.70 4.79
C VAL A 404 -11.05 -0.97 3.93
N LYS A 405 -11.71 0.05 4.49
CA LYS A 405 -12.67 0.88 3.77
C LYS A 405 -12.04 1.59 2.58
N SER A 406 -10.88 2.23 2.75
CA SER A 406 -10.15 2.86 1.66
C SER A 406 -9.81 1.87 0.54
N ILE A 407 -9.35 0.66 0.89
CA ILE A 407 -9.02 -0.39 -0.08
C ILE A 407 -10.26 -0.85 -0.83
N ILE A 408 -11.36 -1.14 -0.13
CA ILE A 408 -12.59 -1.66 -0.74
C ILE A 408 -13.26 -0.62 -1.63
N THR A 409 -13.34 0.63 -1.20
CA THR A 409 -13.85 1.73 -2.03
C THR A 409 -13.04 1.87 -3.30
N TRP A 410 -11.71 1.91 -3.18
CA TRP A 410 -10.82 1.98 -4.34
C TRP A 410 -11.02 0.79 -5.28
N LEU A 411 -11.03 -0.45 -4.78
CA LEU A 411 -11.18 -1.65 -5.60
C LEU A 411 -12.52 -1.68 -6.36
N LEU A 412 -13.61 -1.29 -5.71
CA LEU A 412 -14.93 -1.22 -6.35
C LEU A 412 -14.98 -0.14 -7.44
N GLU A 413 -14.31 1.00 -7.24
CA GLU A 413 -14.14 2.02 -8.28
C GLU A 413 -13.36 1.46 -9.49
N GLN A 414 -12.29 0.71 -9.25
CA GLN A 414 -11.52 0.12 -10.35
C GLN A 414 -12.34 -0.93 -11.12
N ILE A 415 -13.13 -1.75 -10.42
CA ILE A 415 -14.05 -2.70 -11.07
C ILE A 415 -15.11 -1.97 -11.91
N ASN A 416 -15.61 -0.82 -11.46
CA ASN A 416 -16.52 0.01 -12.25
C ASN A 416 -15.89 0.52 -13.54
N CYS A 417 -14.64 0.99 -13.46
CA CYS A 417 -13.89 1.45 -14.63
C CYS A 417 -13.69 0.30 -15.63
N LEU A 418 -13.26 -0.87 -15.15
CA LEU A 418 -13.08 -2.07 -15.97
C LEU A 418 -14.37 -2.45 -16.69
N LYS A 419 -15.48 -2.58 -15.94
CA LYS A 419 -16.80 -2.91 -16.49
C LYS A 419 -17.21 -1.96 -17.60
N LYS A 420 -17.09 -0.64 -17.37
CA LYS A 420 -17.46 0.38 -18.35
C LYS A 420 -16.65 0.23 -19.63
N ASN A 421 -15.34 0.05 -19.50
CA ASN A 421 -14.43 -0.04 -20.64
C ASN A 421 -14.63 -1.35 -21.44
N VAL A 422 -14.83 -2.49 -20.75
CA VAL A 422 -15.18 -3.77 -21.39
C VAL A 422 -16.49 -3.66 -22.18
N GLY A 423 -17.53 -3.07 -21.58
CA GLY A 423 -18.81 -2.86 -22.24
C GLY A 423 -18.73 -1.95 -23.47
N GLN A 424 -17.85 -0.94 -23.45
CA GLN A 424 -17.61 -0.09 -24.62
C GLN A 424 -16.95 -0.88 -25.75
N ILE A 425 -15.87 -1.62 -25.46
CA ILE A 425 -15.15 -2.40 -26.49
C ILE A 425 -16.04 -3.46 -27.11
N GLN A 426 -16.83 -4.20 -26.32
CA GLN A 426 -17.75 -5.19 -26.87
C GLN A 426 -18.77 -4.54 -27.84
N ASN A 427 -19.37 -3.42 -27.45
CA ASN A 427 -20.33 -2.72 -28.30
C ASN A 427 -19.67 -2.20 -29.59
N ASP A 428 -18.45 -1.68 -29.51
CA ASP A 428 -17.70 -1.20 -30.67
C ASP A 428 -17.39 -2.32 -31.65
N VAL A 429 -16.95 -3.49 -31.18
CA VAL A 429 -16.68 -4.66 -32.04
C VAL A 429 -17.94 -5.13 -32.75
N LEU A 430 -19.06 -5.25 -32.02
CA LEU A 430 -20.35 -5.65 -32.61
C LEU A 430 -20.86 -4.62 -33.64
N TYR A 431 -20.68 -3.33 -33.36
CA TYR A 431 -21.04 -2.26 -34.27
C TYR A 431 -20.21 -2.33 -35.56
N ARG A 432 -18.88 -2.48 -35.46
CA ARG A 432 -17.99 -2.65 -36.61
C ARG A 432 -18.37 -3.86 -37.46
N TYR A 433 -18.70 -5.00 -36.83
CA TYR A 433 -19.14 -6.18 -37.56
C TYR A 433 -20.44 -5.92 -38.34
N LYS A 434 -21.42 -5.28 -37.69
CA LYS A 434 -22.69 -4.94 -38.32
C LYS A 434 -22.52 -3.98 -39.50
N GLU A 435 -21.67 -2.95 -39.36
CA GLU A 435 -21.34 -2.02 -40.43
C GLU A 435 -20.73 -2.73 -41.65
N ARG A 436 -19.82 -3.70 -41.42
CA ARG A 436 -19.24 -4.53 -42.49
C ARG A 436 -20.28 -5.40 -43.18
N LEU A 437 -21.19 -6.01 -42.43
CA LEU A 437 -22.31 -6.79 -42.97
C LEU A 437 -23.22 -5.92 -43.86
N ASP A 438 -23.57 -4.72 -43.39
CA ASP A 438 -24.43 -3.78 -44.13
C ASP A 438 -23.76 -3.26 -45.40
N THR A 439 -22.43 -3.12 -45.37
CA THR A 439 -21.62 -2.70 -46.53
C THR A 439 -21.53 -3.84 -47.55
N ALA A 440 -21.19 -5.06 -47.10
CA ALA A 440 -21.14 -6.25 -47.96
C ALA A 440 -22.49 -6.51 -48.64
N LYS A 441 -23.60 -6.33 -47.92
CA LYS A 441 -24.96 -6.45 -48.46
C LYS A 441 -25.24 -5.45 -49.59
N ARG A 442 -24.80 -4.20 -49.43
CA ARG A 442 -24.96 -3.15 -50.45
C ARG A 442 -24.13 -3.46 -51.70
N GLU A 443 -22.89 -3.91 -51.52
CA GLU A 443 -21.92 -4.09 -52.61
C GLU A 443 -22.11 -5.39 -53.42
N ILE A 444 -22.60 -6.47 -52.80
CA ILE A 444 -22.64 -7.81 -53.43
C ILE A 444 -23.97 -8.11 -54.15
N SER A 445 -24.90 -7.15 -54.16
CA SER A 445 -26.23 -7.29 -54.77
C SER A 445 -26.25 -7.66 -56.28
N ILE A 446 -25.11 -7.63 -56.97
CA ILE A 446 -25.02 -7.83 -58.43
C ILE A 446 -24.42 -9.20 -58.83
N ASP A 447 -23.62 -9.89 -57.99
CA ASP A 447 -23.02 -11.19 -58.37
C ASP A 447 -22.55 -12.06 -57.15
N TYR A 448 -23.49 -12.43 -56.29
CA TYR A 448 -23.24 -13.16 -55.04
C TYR A 448 -22.57 -14.54 -55.21
N GLU A 449 -22.96 -15.31 -56.24
CA GLU A 449 -22.40 -16.64 -56.52
C GLU A 449 -20.92 -16.58 -56.91
N MET A 450 -20.52 -15.58 -57.70
CA MET A 450 -19.12 -15.38 -58.07
C MET A 450 -18.28 -14.95 -56.85
N GLN A 451 -18.80 -14.04 -56.02
CA GLN A 451 -18.15 -13.61 -54.79
C GLN A 451 -17.97 -14.77 -53.80
N LYS A 452 -19.01 -15.59 -53.58
CA LYS A 452 -18.96 -16.73 -52.66
C LYS A 452 -17.83 -17.71 -53.00
N ASN A 453 -17.68 -18.06 -54.28
CA ASN A 453 -16.63 -18.98 -54.74
C ASN A 453 -15.21 -18.44 -54.53
N VAL A 454 -15.03 -17.11 -54.51
CA VAL A 454 -13.73 -16.46 -54.26
C VAL A 454 -13.43 -16.36 -52.75
N TRP A 455 -14.45 -16.05 -51.94
CA TRP A 455 -14.25 -15.72 -50.52
C TRP A 455 -14.31 -16.91 -49.57
N GLN A 456 -14.96 -18.01 -49.95
CA GLN A 456 -15.04 -19.21 -49.11
C GLN A 456 -13.66 -19.86 -48.82
N PRO A 457 -12.74 -19.98 -49.80
CA PRO A 457 -11.37 -20.42 -49.53
C PRO A 457 -10.57 -19.41 -48.68
N MET A 458 -10.87 -18.11 -48.80
CA MET A 458 -10.24 -17.07 -47.99
C MET A 458 -10.68 -17.14 -46.53
N GLN A 459 -11.95 -17.41 -46.24
CA GLN A 459 -12.44 -17.60 -44.87
C GLN A 459 -11.76 -18.79 -44.18
N GLN A 460 -11.57 -19.91 -44.89
CA GLN A 460 -10.88 -21.08 -44.33
C GLN A 460 -9.41 -20.78 -44.01
N LYS A 461 -8.72 -20.05 -44.88
CA LYS A 461 -7.36 -19.58 -44.61
C LYS A 461 -7.31 -18.57 -43.46
N ALA A 462 -8.30 -17.68 -43.36
CA ALA A 462 -8.40 -16.69 -42.30
C ALA A 462 -8.64 -17.33 -40.93
N GLN A 463 -9.54 -18.32 -40.84
CA GLN A 463 -9.76 -19.10 -39.62
C GLN A 463 -8.47 -19.80 -39.18
N LYS A 464 -7.78 -20.45 -40.12
CA LYS A 464 -6.50 -21.11 -39.83
C LYS A 464 -5.42 -20.13 -39.39
N LEU A 465 -5.35 -18.95 -40.01
CA LEU A 465 -4.42 -17.90 -39.61
C LEU A 465 -4.74 -17.38 -38.20
N ALA A 466 -6.03 -17.21 -37.88
CA ALA A 466 -6.48 -16.77 -36.56
C ALA A 466 -6.16 -17.81 -35.48
N GLU A 467 -6.29 -19.10 -35.79
CA GLU A 467 -5.86 -20.21 -34.94
C GLU A 467 -4.33 -20.17 -34.73
N ASP A 468 -3.54 -20.09 -35.82
CA ASP A 468 -2.08 -20.01 -35.76
C ASP A 468 -1.58 -18.78 -34.95
N PHE A 469 -2.28 -17.65 -35.04
CA PHE A 469 -1.96 -16.43 -34.28
C PHE A 469 -2.33 -16.52 -32.80
N ASN A 470 -3.42 -17.21 -32.45
CA ASN A 470 -3.77 -17.48 -31.05
C ASN A 470 -2.78 -18.48 -30.41
N ASP A 471 -2.27 -19.45 -31.17
CA ASP A 471 -1.26 -20.41 -30.68
C ASP A 471 0.12 -19.76 -30.44
N LEU A 472 0.42 -18.64 -31.12
CA LEU A 472 1.66 -17.88 -30.90
C LEU A 472 1.70 -17.15 -29.55
N GLU A 473 0.56 -16.88 -28.91
CA GLU A 473 0.49 -16.33 -27.54
C GLU A 473 0.94 -17.34 -26.47
N ILE A 474 0.98 -18.65 -26.78
CA ILE A 474 1.35 -19.71 -25.82
C ILE A 474 2.88 -19.86 -25.65
N PHE A 475 3.68 -19.26 -26.55
CA PHE A 475 5.13 -19.47 -26.62
C PHE A 475 6.01 -18.33 -26.09
N PHE A 476 5.44 -17.28 -25.46
CA PHE A 476 6.22 -16.15 -24.91
C PHE A 476 6.01 -15.92 -23.41
#